data_AF-T1CX44-F1
#
_entry.id   AF-T1CX44-F1
#
_cell.length_a   1.000
_cell.length_b   1.000
_cell.length_c   1.000
_cell.angle_alpha   90.00
_cell.angle_beta   90.00
_cell.angle_gamma   90.00
#
_symmetry.space_group_name_H-M   'P 1'
#
loop_
_entity.id
_entity.type
_entity.pdbx_description
1 polymer ?
#
loop_
_entity_poly.entity_id
_entity_poly.type
_entity_poly.pdbx_seq_one_letter_code
_entity_poly.pdbx_strand_id
1 'polypeptide(L)'
;MRPDCIIATGRSDFPNQVNNALCFPYIFRGALDVSASTINEAMKVACVRAIAKLARREASDVAARAYGGKAPHFGPDYIIPTPFDPRLLVELATAVAQAAMDSGVATRPIEDMVAYRERLSSFVFRTGWAMKPVFARAKAEPKRVVYTEGEEETILRAVQTVVEEGLARPVLLGRPEVITRRIERIGLNLQPGRDFELVNIHSDPRFNDYWQQYHQLAERRGVTPALAKSLVRSRGTLIGALMLARGEADAMICGMVGRFQKKLEHLLEVLPLDPGISAPAAMSAVANDKGLTFFLDTHVQETPAPSRSPKRPCRRPCA
;
A
#
# COMPACT_ATOMS: atom_id res chain seq x y z
N MET A 1 37.26 12.74 17.10
CA MET A 1 36.25 12.18 16.17
C MET A 1 35.61 13.35 15.43
N ARG A 2 35.41 13.25 14.10
CA ARG A 2 34.71 14.25 13.28
C ARG A 2 33.26 13.77 13.06
N PRO A 3 32.29 14.13 13.92
CA PRO A 3 30.91 13.67 13.81
C PRO A 3 30.17 14.28 12.61
N ASP A 4 30.77 15.29 11.97
CA ASP A 4 30.29 15.99 10.78
C ASP A 4 30.68 15.30 9.46
N CYS A 5 31.49 14.23 9.51
CA CYS A 5 31.91 13.51 8.31
C CYS A 5 30.85 12.50 7.84
N ILE A 6 30.51 12.55 6.56
CA ILE A 6 29.75 11.49 5.89
C ILE A 6 30.71 10.36 5.53
N ILE A 7 30.37 9.14 5.94
CA ILE A 7 31.18 7.95 5.63
C ILE A 7 30.50 7.20 4.49
N ALA A 8 31.26 6.91 3.43
CA ALA A 8 30.88 6.00 2.35
C ALA A 8 31.99 4.97 2.17
N THR A 9 31.67 3.68 2.24
CA THR A 9 32.69 2.61 2.34
C THR A 9 32.25 1.35 1.61
N GLY A 10 33.19 0.51 1.16
CA GLY A 10 32.87 -0.81 0.61
C GLY A 10 32.38 -1.83 1.65
N ARG A 11 32.56 -1.51 2.94
CA ARG A 11 32.21 -2.36 4.08
C ARG A 11 30.70 -2.45 4.29
N SER A 12 30.17 -3.66 4.45
CA SER A 12 28.73 -3.92 4.63
C SER A 12 28.21 -3.65 6.03
N ASP A 13 29.10 -3.50 7.01
CA ASP A 13 28.78 -3.23 8.41
C ASP A 13 28.60 -1.74 8.74
N PHE A 14 28.70 -0.85 7.74
CA PHE A 14 28.59 0.60 7.88
C PHE A 14 27.49 1.18 6.96
N PRO A 15 26.91 2.35 7.32
CA PRO A 15 25.97 3.05 6.44
C PRO A 15 26.64 3.47 5.12
N ASN A 16 25.83 3.74 4.10
CA ASN A 16 26.29 4.20 2.77
C ASN A 16 27.29 3.24 2.10
N GLN A 17 27.01 1.94 2.13
CA GLN A 17 27.86 0.96 1.48
C GLN A 17 27.94 1.22 -0.03
N VAL A 18 29.15 1.47 -0.54
CA VAL A 18 29.44 1.60 -1.98
C VAL A 18 29.83 0.23 -2.51
N ASN A 19 28.91 -0.41 -3.22
CA ASN A 19 29.08 -1.77 -3.73
C ASN A 19 28.65 -1.85 -5.20
N ASN A 20 29.35 -2.64 -6.01
CA ASN A 20 29.00 -2.87 -7.41
C ASN A 20 27.63 -3.54 -7.59
N ALA A 21 27.13 -4.24 -6.58
CA ALA A 21 25.76 -4.77 -6.53
C ALA A 21 24.69 -3.69 -6.74
N LEU A 22 24.99 -2.41 -6.48
CA LEU A 22 24.08 -1.29 -6.72
C LEU A 22 23.87 -0.99 -8.21
N CYS A 23 24.84 -1.32 -9.07
CA CYS A 23 24.83 -0.86 -10.45
C CYS A 23 24.99 -1.98 -11.48
N PHE A 24 25.78 -3.03 -11.20
CA PHE A 24 26.14 -4.05 -12.19
C PHE A 24 24.91 -4.74 -12.79
N PRO A 25 23.96 -5.32 -12.02
CA PRO A 25 22.81 -6.01 -12.61
C PRO A 25 21.99 -5.12 -13.56
N TYR A 26 21.88 -3.84 -13.23
CA TYR A 26 20.97 -2.90 -13.89
C TYR A 26 21.60 -2.20 -15.09
N ILE A 27 22.91 -1.92 -15.04
CA ILE A 27 23.66 -1.46 -16.22
C ILE A 27 23.59 -2.52 -17.31
N PHE A 28 23.85 -3.79 -16.97
CA PHE A 28 23.74 -4.88 -17.95
C PHE A 28 22.31 -5.02 -18.46
N ARG A 29 21.29 -4.91 -17.60
CA ARG A 29 19.89 -4.98 -18.05
C ARG A 29 19.57 -3.93 -19.11
N GLY A 30 19.89 -2.65 -18.85
CA GLY A 30 19.64 -1.57 -19.79
C GLY A 30 20.43 -1.72 -21.08
N ALA A 31 21.72 -2.07 -20.97
CA ALA A 31 22.61 -2.28 -22.11
C ALA A 31 22.14 -3.43 -23.02
N LEU A 32 21.79 -4.58 -22.43
CA LEU A 32 21.36 -5.77 -23.17
C LEU A 32 19.99 -5.58 -23.80
N ASP A 33 19.05 -4.92 -23.11
CA ASP A 33 17.70 -4.69 -23.64
C ASP A 33 17.70 -3.85 -24.93
N VAL A 34 18.68 -2.96 -25.09
CA VAL A 34 18.89 -2.19 -26.34
C VAL A 34 19.98 -2.75 -27.26
N SER A 35 20.52 -3.92 -26.92
CA SER A 35 21.63 -4.55 -27.63
C SER A 35 22.80 -3.59 -27.86
N ALA A 36 23.23 -2.90 -26.80
CA ALA A 36 24.34 -1.95 -26.86
C ALA A 36 25.64 -2.66 -27.25
N SER A 37 26.38 -2.09 -28.21
CA SER A 37 27.67 -2.64 -28.66
C SER A 37 28.78 -2.51 -27.62
N THR A 38 28.64 -1.56 -26.69
CA THR A 38 29.59 -1.30 -25.60
C THR A 38 28.90 -0.60 -24.43
N ILE A 39 29.53 -0.63 -23.24
CA ILE A 39 29.14 0.18 -22.09
C ILE A 39 30.06 1.41 -22.04
N ASN A 40 29.52 2.57 -22.41
CA ASN A 40 30.29 3.82 -22.50
C ASN A 40 30.12 4.74 -21.26
N GLU A 41 30.81 5.87 -21.25
CA GLU A 41 30.76 6.84 -20.15
C GLU A 41 29.37 7.47 -19.96
N ALA A 42 28.63 7.73 -21.03
CA ALA A 42 27.27 8.27 -20.93
C ALA A 42 26.35 7.35 -20.12
N MET A 43 26.46 6.03 -20.33
CA MET A 43 25.71 5.02 -19.58
C MET A 43 26.12 4.98 -18.10
N LYS A 44 27.43 5.06 -17.79
CA LYS A 44 27.92 5.10 -16.40
C LYS A 44 27.42 6.34 -15.66
N VAL A 45 27.50 7.51 -16.29
CA VAL A 45 27.00 8.78 -15.74
C VAL A 45 25.49 8.73 -15.52
N ALA A 46 24.73 8.19 -16.48
CA ALA A 46 23.29 8.03 -16.35
C ALA A 46 22.91 7.12 -15.18
N CYS A 47 23.63 6.01 -14.99
CA CYS A 47 23.44 5.11 -13.87
C CYS A 47 23.68 5.81 -12.52
N VAL A 48 24.81 6.51 -12.37
CA VAL A 48 25.13 7.23 -11.12
C VAL A 48 24.11 8.34 -10.83
N ARG A 49 23.67 9.08 -11.85
CA ARG A 49 22.60 10.09 -11.71
C ARG A 49 21.27 9.47 -11.28
N ALA A 50 20.92 8.30 -11.81
CA ALA A 50 19.71 7.58 -11.43
C ALA A 50 19.77 7.11 -9.97
N ILE A 51 20.92 6.58 -9.52
CA ILE A 51 21.17 6.23 -8.11
C ILE A 51 21.00 7.44 -7.20
N ALA A 52 21.63 8.57 -7.54
CA ALA A 52 21.56 9.80 -6.76
C ALA A 52 20.13 10.35 -6.67
N LYS A 53 19.37 10.31 -7.79
CA LYS A 53 17.96 10.70 -7.83
C LYS A 53 17.11 9.77 -6.97
N LEU A 54 17.38 8.46 -7.00
CA LEU A 54 16.65 7.47 -6.22
C LEU A 54 16.88 7.63 -4.71
N ALA A 55 18.11 7.90 -4.29
CA ALA A 55 18.44 8.14 -2.87
C ALA A 55 17.67 9.32 -2.26
N ARG A 56 17.38 10.34 -3.08
CA ARG A 56 16.66 11.56 -2.67
C ARG A 56 15.15 11.42 -2.71
N ARG A 57 14.61 10.32 -3.24
CA ARG A 57 13.17 10.04 -3.24
C ARG A 57 12.80 9.29 -1.97
N GLU A 58 11.66 9.62 -1.39
CA GLU A 58 11.14 8.90 -0.23
C GLU A 58 11.09 7.39 -0.49
N ALA A 59 11.63 6.62 0.44
CA ALA A 59 11.67 5.17 0.34
C ALA A 59 10.25 4.60 0.51
N SER A 60 9.73 3.94 -0.53
CA SER A 60 8.46 3.20 -0.45
C SER A 60 8.55 2.05 0.56
N ASP A 61 7.42 1.62 1.13
CA ASP A 61 7.33 0.55 2.14
C ASP A 61 8.04 -0.77 1.76
N VAL A 62 8.19 -1.06 0.46
CA VAL A 62 8.90 -2.26 -0.02
C VAL A 62 10.41 -2.19 0.29
N ALA A 63 11.01 -1.00 0.24
CA ALA A 63 12.40 -0.79 0.62
C ALA A 63 12.58 -0.86 2.15
N ALA A 64 11.58 -0.43 2.93
CA ALA A 64 11.59 -0.50 4.40
C ALA A 64 11.47 -1.95 4.92
N ARG A 65 10.73 -2.82 4.20
CA ARG A 65 10.60 -4.25 4.54
C ARG A 65 11.89 -5.04 4.32
N ALA A 66 12.74 -4.62 3.37
CA ALA A 66 14.04 -5.24 3.15
C ALA A 66 15.03 -4.98 4.31
N TYR A 67 14.73 -4.03 5.22
CA TYR A 67 15.67 -3.57 6.24
C TYR A 67 15.05 -3.23 7.61
N GLY A 68 14.18 -4.12 8.14
CA GLY A 68 13.87 -4.12 9.58
C GLY A 68 13.05 -2.93 10.11
N GLY A 69 12.27 -2.25 9.27
CA GLY A 69 11.11 -1.48 9.75
C GLY A 69 11.23 0.04 9.83
N LYS A 70 12.29 0.67 9.31
CA LYS A 70 12.30 2.13 9.07
C LYS A 70 12.66 2.43 7.62
N ALA A 71 11.82 3.25 6.96
CA ALA A 71 12.14 3.82 5.66
C ALA A 71 13.32 4.79 5.83
N PRO A 72 14.49 4.55 5.23
CA PRO A 72 15.61 5.46 5.36
C PRO A 72 15.30 6.78 4.63
N HIS A 73 15.56 7.90 5.30
CA HIS A 73 15.43 9.24 4.73
C HIS A 73 16.80 9.70 4.24
N PHE A 74 16.83 10.45 3.14
CA PHE A 74 18.07 11.03 2.64
C PHE A 74 18.74 11.91 3.71
N GLY A 75 19.99 11.59 4.06
CA GLY A 75 20.70 12.22 5.17
C GLY A 75 22.10 11.66 5.34
N PRO A 76 22.85 12.11 6.38
CA PRO A 76 24.23 11.68 6.61
C PRO A 76 24.42 10.16 6.67
N ASP A 77 23.43 9.46 7.20
CA ASP A 77 23.42 7.99 7.36
C ASP A 77 22.81 7.24 6.16
N TYR A 78 22.26 7.97 5.17
CA TYR A 78 21.67 7.40 3.95
C TYR A 78 21.80 8.37 2.77
N ILE A 79 22.91 8.27 2.04
CA ILE A 79 23.19 9.04 0.82
C ILE A 79 23.12 8.19 -0.46
N ILE A 80 23.08 6.87 -0.33
CA ILE A 80 23.05 5.91 -1.44
C ILE A 80 22.00 4.82 -1.10
N PRO A 81 21.18 4.36 -2.07
CA PRO A 81 20.20 3.29 -1.84
C PRO A 81 20.88 1.98 -1.46
N THR A 82 20.10 1.03 -0.91
CA THR A 82 20.62 -0.30 -0.61
C THR A 82 20.65 -1.17 -1.87
N PRO A 83 21.57 -2.15 -1.99
CA PRO A 83 21.67 -3.02 -3.18
C PRO A 83 20.40 -3.79 -3.54
N PHE A 84 19.52 -4.01 -2.55
CA PHE A 84 18.27 -4.74 -2.68
C PHE A 84 17.05 -3.82 -2.83
N ASP A 85 17.25 -2.52 -3.05
CA ASP A 85 16.14 -1.61 -3.31
C ASP A 85 15.45 -2.02 -4.63
N PRO A 86 14.18 -2.47 -4.58
CA PRO A 86 13.45 -2.96 -5.75
C PRO A 86 13.32 -1.92 -6.87
N ARG A 87 13.42 -0.63 -6.53
CA ARG A 87 13.32 0.49 -7.48
C ARG A 87 14.55 0.60 -8.38
N LEU A 88 15.69 0.03 -7.98
CA LEU A 88 16.94 0.09 -8.76
C LEU A 88 16.77 -0.51 -10.15
N LEU A 89 16.04 -1.63 -10.28
CA LEU A 89 15.82 -2.28 -11.58
C LEU A 89 15.18 -1.32 -12.59
N VAL A 90 14.10 -0.66 -12.19
CA VAL A 90 13.33 0.21 -13.08
C VAL A 90 14.12 1.49 -13.38
N GLU A 91 14.65 2.16 -12.37
CA GLU A 91 15.29 3.46 -12.57
C GLU A 91 16.62 3.36 -13.33
N LEU A 92 17.51 2.44 -12.94
CA LEU A 92 18.84 2.36 -13.53
C LEU A 92 18.79 1.77 -14.94
N ALA A 93 18.04 0.68 -15.16
CA ALA A 93 17.98 0.07 -16.49
C ALA A 93 17.34 1.00 -17.51
N THR A 94 16.28 1.75 -17.13
CA THR A 94 15.67 2.77 -17.99
C THR A 94 16.66 3.89 -18.34
N ALA A 95 17.37 4.43 -17.34
CA ALA A 95 18.34 5.50 -17.57
C ALA A 95 19.52 5.05 -18.45
N VAL A 96 20.00 3.82 -18.24
CA VAL A 96 21.12 3.25 -19.01
C VAL A 96 20.69 2.94 -20.45
N ALA A 97 19.49 2.37 -20.65
CA ALA A 97 18.94 2.13 -21.98
C ALA A 97 18.81 3.43 -22.78
N GLN A 98 18.28 4.49 -22.14
CA GLN A 98 18.18 5.81 -22.77
C GLN A 98 19.57 6.35 -23.16
N ALA A 99 20.52 6.32 -22.24
CA ALA A 99 21.88 6.81 -22.51
C ALA A 99 22.59 6.01 -23.62
N ALA A 100 22.36 4.71 -23.72
CA ALA A 100 22.88 3.87 -24.79
C ALA A 100 22.29 4.24 -26.16
N MET A 101 21.01 4.59 -26.22
CA MET A 101 20.36 5.10 -27.43
C MET A 101 20.87 6.50 -27.81
N ASP A 102 20.90 7.42 -26.85
CA ASP A 102 21.33 8.81 -27.06
C ASP A 102 22.79 8.90 -27.52
N SER A 103 23.64 7.98 -27.05
CA SER A 103 25.05 7.90 -27.41
C SER A 103 25.32 7.10 -28.69
N GLY A 104 24.29 6.55 -29.33
CA GLY A 104 24.40 5.85 -30.61
C GLY A 104 25.01 4.45 -30.54
N VAL A 105 25.18 3.87 -29.35
CA VAL A 105 25.73 2.51 -29.19
C VAL A 105 24.65 1.42 -29.18
N ALA A 106 23.37 1.81 -29.09
CA ALA A 106 22.23 0.89 -29.14
C ALA A 106 21.97 0.40 -30.57
N THR A 107 22.06 -0.91 -30.79
CA THR A 107 21.72 -1.53 -32.09
C THR A 107 20.24 -1.90 -32.20
N ARG A 108 19.53 -1.95 -31.08
CA ARG A 108 18.09 -2.19 -31.01
C ARG A 108 17.43 -1.14 -30.09
N PRO A 109 17.18 0.08 -30.59
CA PRO A 109 16.53 1.12 -29.82
C PRO A 109 15.12 0.72 -29.36
N ILE A 110 14.71 1.24 -28.21
CA ILE A 110 13.35 1.12 -27.67
C ILE A 110 12.55 2.34 -28.14
N GLU A 111 11.47 2.10 -28.88
CA GLU A 111 10.61 3.18 -29.39
C GLU A 111 9.74 3.79 -28.27
N ASP A 112 9.15 2.94 -27.43
CA ASP A 112 8.30 3.36 -26.32
C ASP A 112 8.97 3.10 -24.97
N MET A 113 9.64 4.13 -24.46
CA MET A 113 10.30 4.09 -23.16
C MET A 113 9.32 4.03 -21.98
N VAL A 114 8.08 4.46 -22.17
CA VAL A 114 7.03 4.35 -21.14
C VAL A 114 6.65 2.88 -20.99
N ALA A 115 6.32 2.20 -22.10
CA ALA A 115 6.01 0.77 -22.10
C ALA A 115 7.19 -0.08 -21.59
N TYR A 116 8.42 0.27 -21.95
CA TYR A 116 9.61 -0.40 -21.44
C TYR A 116 9.74 -0.29 -19.91
N ARG A 117 9.54 0.90 -19.37
CA ARG A 117 9.58 1.15 -17.93
C ARG A 117 8.47 0.38 -17.19
N GLU A 118 7.27 0.32 -17.76
CA GLU A 118 6.18 -0.49 -17.21
C GLU A 118 6.53 -1.99 -17.19
N ARG A 119 7.12 -2.50 -18.29
CA ARG A 119 7.58 -3.90 -18.38
C ARG A 119 8.62 -4.21 -17.31
N LEU A 120 9.60 -3.34 -17.08
CA LEU A 120 10.58 -3.54 -16.00
C LEU A 120 9.95 -3.56 -14.62
N SER A 121 8.97 -2.67 -14.37
CA SER A 121 8.25 -2.60 -13.09
C SER A 121 7.54 -3.93 -12.77
N SER A 122 7.07 -4.64 -13.79
CA SER A 122 6.40 -5.93 -13.60
C SER A 122 7.27 -7.08 -13.09
N PHE A 123 8.59 -7.03 -13.29
CA PHE A 123 9.51 -8.04 -12.73
C PHE A 123 9.72 -7.87 -11.23
N VAL A 124 9.62 -6.63 -10.75
CA VAL A 124 9.72 -6.24 -9.35
C VAL A 124 8.40 -6.52 -8.62
N PHE A 125 7.29 -6.19 -9.27
CA PHE A 125 5.95 -6.42 -8.78
C PHE A 125 5.30 -7.54 -9.60
N ARG A 126 5.63 -8.81 -9.30
CA ARG A 126 5.02 -9.98 -9.98
C ARG A 126 3.48 -10.01 -9.84
N THR A 127 2.95 -9.40 -8.79
CA THR A 127 1.51 -9.14 -8.57
C THR A 127 0.99 -7.87 -9.27
N GLY A 128 1.87 -7.02 -9.80
CA GLY A 128 1.58 -5.70 -10.34
C GLY A 128 0.67 -5.70 -11.56
N TRP A 129 0.79 -6.69 -12.46
CA TRP A 129 -0.14 -6.82 -13.60
C TRP A 129 -1.57 -7.15 -13.16
N ALA A 130 -1.73 -7.96 -12.12
CA ALA A 130 -3.06 -8.31 -11.59
C ALA A 130 -3.74 -7.12 -10.91
N MET A 131 -2.96 -6.24 -10.27
CA MET A 131 -3.47 -5.06 -9.58
C MET A 131 -3.62 -3.83 -10.48
N LYS A 132 -2.91 -3.74 -11.62
CA LYS A 132 -3.04 -2.62 -12.58
C LYS A 132 -4.49 -2.29 -12.95
N PRO A 133 -5.35 -3.26 -13.35
CA PRO A 133 -6.75 -2.96 -13.66
C PRO A 133 -7.55 -2.51 -12.43
N VAL A 134 -7.21 -3.02 -11.24
CA VAL A 134 -7.85 -2.61 -9.98
C VAL A 134 -7.53 -1.16 -9.67
N PHE A 135 -6.25 -0.76 -9.76
CA PHE A 135 -5.84 0.63 -9.55
C PHE A 135 -6.40 1.56 -10.63
N ALA A 136 -6.43 1.16 -11.89
CA ALA A 136 -7.02 1.96 -12.96
C ALA A 136 -8.51 2.26 -12.70
N ARG A 137 -9.27 1.24 -12.25
CA ARG A 137 -10.68 1.43 -11.89
C ARG A 137 -10.85 2.31 -10.65
N ALA A 138 -10.00 2.15 -9.64
CA ALA A 138 -10.01 2.98 -8.45
C ALA A 138 -9.74 4.46 -8.76
N LYS A 139 -8.77 4.76 -9.66
CA LYS A 139 -8.51 6.14 -10.12
C LYS A 139 -9.65 6.73 -10.93
N ALA A 140 -10.31 5.92 -11.75
CA ALA A 140 -11.44 6.37 -12.57
C ALA A 140 -12.65 6.75 -11.72
N GLU A 141 -12.88 6.05 -10.60
CA GLU A 141 -14.00 6.29 -9.70
C GLU A 141 -13.56 6.22 -8.23
N PRO A 142 -12.89 7.28 -7.71
CA PRO A 142 -12.34 7.26 -6.35
C PRO A 142 -13.45 7.20 -5.29
N LYS A 143 -13.49 6.07 -4.57
CA LYS A 143 -14.46 5.79 -3.50
C LYS A 143 -14.00 6.35 -2.14
N ARG A 144 -14.94 6.61 -1.23
CA ARG A 144 -14.68 6.97 0.17
C ARG A 144 -14.33 5.72 0.97
N VAL A 145 -13.09 5.63 1.45
CA VAL A 145 -12.56 4.44 2.12
C VAL A 145 -12.20 4.76 3.57
N VAL A 146 -12.84 4.07 4.52
CA VAL A 146 -12.60 4.22 5.96
C VAL A 146 -11.44 3.34 6.41
N TYR A 147 -10.46 3.94 7.08
CA TYR A 147 -9.36 3.24 7.73
C TYR A 147 -9.58 3.25 9.25
N THR A 148 -9.91 2.08 9.81
CA THR A 148 -10.36 2.00 11.21
C THR A 148 -9.24 2.08 12.23
N GLU A 149 -8.01 1.80 11.80
CA GLU A 149 -6.78 1.97 12.57
C GLU A 149 -5.99 3.19 12.08
N GLY A 150 -6.67 4.33 11.91
CA GLY A 150 -6.10 5.54 11.32
C GLY A 150 -4.94 6.15 12.10
N GLU A 151 -4.75 5.76 13.37
CA GLU A 151 -3.57 6.16 14.14
C GLU A 151 -2.30 5.40 13.70
N GLU A 152 -2.38 4.21 13.10
CA GLU A 152 -1.20 3.38 12.82
C GLU A 152 -0.30 3.94 11.70
N GLU A 153 1.02 3.98 11.92
CA GLU A 153 1.96 4.58 10.95
C GLU A 153 1.92 3.88 9.59
N THR A 154 1.79 2.56 9.58
CA THR A 154 1.64 1.78 8.34
C THR A 154 0.40 2.21 7.56
N ILE A 155 -0.69 2.56 8.25
CA ILE A 155 -1.91 3.06 7.61
C ILE A 155 -1.68 4.48 7.08
N LEU A 156 -1.05 5.36 7.85
CA LEU A 156 -0.73 6.73 7.43
C LEU A 156 0.15 6.76 6.17
N ARG A 157 1.16 5.88 6.08
CA ARG A 157 2.02 5.73 4.88
C ARG A 157 1.23 5.24 3.67
N ALA A 158 0.35 4.24 3.87
CA ALA A 158 -0.52 3.76 2.80
C ALA A 158 -1.46 4.87 2.30
N VAL A 159 -1.99 5.68 3.21
CA VAL A 159 -2.89 6.79 2.90
C VAL A 159 -2.19 7.89 2.10
N GLN A 160 -0.93 8.23 2.41
CA GLN A 160 -0.10 9.13 1.57
C GLN A 160 -0.10 8.66 0.11
N THR A 161 0.22 7.39 -0.12
CA THR A 161 0.25 6.80 -1.48
C THR A 161 -1.13 6.88 -2.15
N VAL A 162 -2.20 6.56 -1.40
CA VAL A 162 -3.58 6.58 -1.91
C VAL A 162 -3.99 7.98 -2.35
N VAL A 163 -3.60 9.03 -1.60
CA VAL A 163 -3.88 10.43 -1.94
C VAL A 163 -3.05 10.87 -3.14
N GLU A 164 -1.74 10.64 -3.12
CA GLU A 164 -0.83 11.03 -4.21
C GLU A 164 -1.20 10.41 -5.55
N GLU A 165 -1.62 9.14 -5.52
CA GLU A 165 -2.02 8.42 -6.72
C GLU A 165 -3.49 8.63 -7.11
N GLY A 166 -4.29 9.30 -6.27
CA GLY A 166 -5.72 9.53 -6.50
C GLY A 166 -6.55 8.24 -6.51
N LEU A 167 -6.22 7.26 -5.65
CA LEU A 167 -6.88 5.95 -5.64
C LEU A 167 -8.24 5.95 -4.92
N ALA A 168 -8.40 6.79 -3.89
CA ALA A 168 -9.58 6.86 -3.05
C ALA A 168 -9.65 8.19 -2.31
N ARG A 169 -10.78 8.45 -1.63
CA ARG A 169 -10.98 9.54 -0.66
C ARG A 169 -10.87 8.95 0.76
N PRO A 170 -9.72 9.06 1.43
CA PRO A 170 -9.51 8.39 2.71
C PRO A 170 -10.32 9.05 3.84
N VAL A 171 -10.83 8.22 4.75
CA VAL A 171 -11.42 8.62 6.02
C VAL A 171 -10.65 7.94 7.14
N LEU A 172 -9.95 8.69 7.98
CA LEU A 172 -9.17 8.14 9.10
C LEU A 172 -9.98 8.19 10.40
N LEU A 173 -10.17 7.04 11.03
CA LEU A 173 -10.69 6.97 12.39
C LEU A 173 -9.55 7.06 13.39
N GLY A 174 -9.64 7.99 14.34
CA GLY A 174 -8.68 8.09 15.42
C GLY A 174 -8.71 9.44 16.13
N ARG A 175 -7.79 9.61 17.07
CA ARG A 175 -7.62 10.87 17.81
C ARG A 175 -6.84 11.90 16.96
N PRO A 176 -7.37 13.12 16.77
CA PRO A 176 -6.71 14.16 15.97
C PRO A 176 -5.27 14.45 16.36
N GLU A 177 -5.02 14.57 17.66
CA GLU A 177 -3.70 14.88 18.23
C GLU A 177 -2.70 13.74 18.06
N VAL A 178 -3.16 12.50 17.96
CA VAL A 178 -2.29 11.33 17.74
C VAL A 178 -1.95 11.19 16.27
N ILE A 179 -2.94 11.34 15.39
CA ILE A 179 -2.74 11.29 13.93
C ILE A 179 -1.80 12.40 13.49
N THR A 180 -2.05 13.64 13.90
CA THR A 180 -1.22 14.80 13.54
C THR A 180 0.22 14.63 13.99
N ARG A 181 0.43 14.25 15.25
CA ARG A 181 1.78 14.00 15.80
C ARG A 181 2.51 12.87 15.08
N ARG A 182 1.81 11.81 14.69
CA ARG A 182 2.42 10.70 13.95
C ARG A 182 2.79 11.14 12.53
N ILE A 183 1.89 11.83 11.81
CA ILE A 183 2.16 12.42 10.49
C ILE A 183 3.45 13.26 10.52
N GLU A 184 3.56 14.19 11.49
CA GLU A 184 4.76 15.02 11.67
C GLU A 184 6.01 14.19 11.96
N ARG A 185 5.91 13.22 12.88
CA ARG A 185 7.03 12.36 13.27
C ARG A 185 7.62 11.57 12.11
N ILE A 186 6.78 11.05 11.22
CA ILE A 186 7.22 10.27 10.05
C ILE A 186 7.38 11.10 8.78
N GLY A 187 7.22 12.43 8.87
CA GLY A 187 7.49 13.37 7.79
C GLY A 187 6.51 13.25 6.61
N LEU A 188 5.26 12.84 6.85
CA LEU A 188 4.26 12.74 5.79
C LEU A 188 3.66 14.10 5.44
N ASN A 189 3.33 14.31 4.16
CA ASN A 189 2.66 15.51 3.67
C ASN A 189 1.14 15.27 3.58
N LEU A 190 0.51 15.07 4.73
CA LEU A 190 -0.93 14.85 4.85
C LEU A 190 -1.59 15.93 5.73
N GLN A 191 -2.71 16.47 5.27
CA GLN A 191 -3.50 17.48 5.97
C GLN A 191 -4.96 17.03 6.12
N PRO A 192 -5.50 16.98 7.36
CA PRO A 192 -6.92 16.74 7.59
C PRO A 192 -7.80 17.75 6.84
N GLY A 193 -8.90 17.30 6.25
CA GLY A 193 -9.85 18.13 5.50
C GLY A 193 -9.44 18.44 4.06
N ARG A 194 -8.14 18.35 3.73
CA ARG A 194 -7.64 18.45 2.34
C ARG A 194 -7.40 17.07 1.74
N ASP A 195 -6.59 16.26 2.42
CA ASP A 195 -6.08 14.99 1.88
C ASP A 195 -6.91 13.80 2.38
N PHE A 196 -7.50 13.92 3.58
CA PHE A 196 -8.36 12.90 4.17
C PHE A 196 -9.40 13.51 5.11
N GLU A 197 -10.54 12.83 5.27
CA GLU A 197 -11.52 13.15 6.31
C GLU A 197 -11.08 12.54 7.64
N LEU A 198 -11.18 13.29 8.72
CA LEU A 198 -10.81 12.84 10.06
C LEU A 198 -12.06 12.63 10.90
N VAL A 199 -12.22 11.43 11.46
CA VAL A 199 -13.32 11.08 12.34
C VAL A 199 -12.79 10.86 13.75
N ASN A 200 -13.13 11.78 14.65
CA ASN A 200 -12.70 11.75 16.04
C ASN A 200 -13.54 10.75 16.85
N ILE A 201 -12.94 9.63 17.22
CA ILE A 201 -13.59 8.56 18.00
C ILE A 201 -14.06 9.01 19.40
N HIS A 202 -13.48 10.07 19.97
CA HIS A 202 -13.86 10.59 21.28
C HIS A 202 -14.96 11.66 21.21
N SER A 203 -15.08 12.34 20.09
CA SER A 203 -15.93 13.52 19.93
C SER A 203 -16.48 13.60 18.51
N ASP A 204 -17.30 12.62 18.12
CA ASP A 204 -18.04 12.64 16.86
C ASP A 204 -19.47 13.18 17.08
N PRO A 205 -19.94 14.19 16.33
CA PRO A 205 -21.32 14.68 16.44
C PRO A 205 -22.37 13.61 16.14
N ARG A 206 -22.06 12.61 15.31
CA ARG A 206 -22.92 11.47 14.95
C ARG A 206 -22.93 10.38 16.01
N PHE A 207 -22.20 10.53 17.11
CA PHE A 207 -22.08 9.51 18.15
C PHE A 207 -23.44 9.00 18.64
N ASN A 208 -24.41 9.91 18.84
CA ASN A 208 -25.74 9.54 19.29
C ASN A 208 -26.49 8.67 18.30
N ASP A 209 -26.44 9.03 17.02
CA ASP A 209 -27.09 8.27 15.95
C ASP A 209 -26.45 6.88 15.80
N TYR A 210 -25.12 6.80 15.94
CA TYR A 210 -24.37 5.55 15.81
C TYR A 210 -24.71 4.54 16.90
N TRP A 211 -24.70 4.93 18.17
CA TRP A 211 -25.00 3.99 19.24
C TRP A 211 -26.48 3.58 19.24
N GLN A 212 -27.39 4.47 18.85
CA GLN A 212 -28.82 4.15 18.72
C GLN A 212 -29.05 3.15 17.60
N GLN A 213 -28.47 3.37 16.42
CA GLN A 213 -28.56 2.44 15.31
C GLN A 213 -27.96 1.07 15.66
N TYR A 214 -26.77 1.05 16.27
CA TYR A 214 -26.18 -0.21 16.71
C TYR A 214 -27.04 -0.93 17.76
N HIS A 215 -27.62 -0.20 18.72
CA HIS A 215 -28.54 -0.78 19.70
C HIS A 215 -29.76 -1.40 19.01
N GLN A 216 -30.39 -0.73 18.06
CA GLN A 216 -31.52 -1.28 17.30
C GLN A 216 -31.15 -2.59 16.57
N LEU A 217 -29.92 -2.69 16.07
CA LEU A 217 -29.41 -3.90 15.41
C LEU A 217 -29.04 -5.02 16.38
N ALA A 218 -28.71 -4.70 17.64
CA ALA A 218 -28.13 -5.64 18.59
C ALA A 218 -28.96 -5.89 19.86
N GLU A 219 -30.08 -5.20 20.07
CA GLU A 219 -30.94 -5.33 21.26
C GLU A 219 -31.44 -6.77 21.47
N ARG A 220 -31.79 -7.46 20.37
CA ARG A 220 -32.24 -8.87 20.41
C ARG A 220 -31.13 -9.84 20.82
N ARG A 221 -29.87 -9.41 20.75
CA ARG A 221 -28.69 -10.15 21.21
C ARG A 221 -28.29 -9.77 22.63
N GLY A 222 -29.10 -8.99 23.34
CA GLY A 222 -28.88 -8.59 24.74
C GLY A 222 -27.97 -7.38 24.92
N VAL A 223 -27.68 -6.61 23.86
CA VAL A 223 -26.87 -5.40 23.97
C VAL A 223 -27.69 -4.28 24.60
N THR A 224 -27.32 -3.82 25.79
CA THR A 224 -27.97 -2.69 26.45
C THR A 224 -27.54 -1.34 25.85
N PRO A 225 -28.31 -0.24 26.04
CA PRO A 225 -27.90 1.09 25.57
C PRO A 225 -26.55 1.54 26.14
N ALA A 226 -26.27 1.19 27.41
CA ALA A 226 -24.98 1.50 28.04
C ALA A 226 -23.83 0.74 27.38
N LEU A 227 -24.03 -0.55 27.07
CA LEU A 227 -23.04 -1.34 26.34
C LEU A 227 -22.85 -0.80 24.93
N ALA A 228 -23.92 -0.52 24.19
CA ALA A 228 -23.85 0.06 22.84
C ALA A 228 -23.00 1.35 22.80
N LYS A 229 -23.23 2.28 23.73
CA LYS A 229 -22.42 3.50 23.87
C LYS A 229 -20.94 3.19 24.10
N SER A 230 -20.63 2.26 25.00
CA SER A 230 -19.25 1.85 25.29
C SER A 230 -18.56 1.22 24.07
N LEU A 231 -19.27 0.37 23.33
CA LEU A 231 -18.75 -0.30 22.14
C LEU A 231 -18.47 0.67 21.01
N VAL A 232 -19.41 1.57 20.72
CA VAL A 232 -19.23 2.59 19.67
C VAL A 232 -18.10 3.57 20.01
N ARG A 233 -17.86 3.90 21.29
CA ARG A 233 -16.72 4.77 21.68
C ARG A 233 -15.35 4.12 21.52
N SER A 234 -15.27 2.81 21.69
CA SER A 234 -13.99 2.11 21.84
C SER A 234 -13.58 1.30 20.61
N ARG A 235 -14.51 0.97 19.71
CA ARG A 235 -14.27 0.07 18.58
C ARG A 235 -14.35 0.79 17.24
N GLY A 236 -13.19 1.19 16.71
CA GLY A 236 -13.09 1.79 15.37
C GLY A 236 -13.69 0.91 14.26
N THR A 237 -13.57 -0.41 14.35
CA THR A 237 -14.21 -1.33 13.41
C THR A 237 -15.73 -1.20 13.39
N LEU A 238 -16.36 -0.99 14.55
CA LEU A 238 -17.81 -0.83 14.65
C LEU A 238 -18.25 0.53 14.10
N ILE A 239 -17.52 1.59 14.42
CA ILE A 239 -17.74 2.93 13.85
C ILE A 239 -17.67 2.85 12.31
N GLY A 240 -16.62 2.24 11.77
CA GLY A 240 -16.46 2.08 10.32
C GLY A 240 -17.62 1.30 9.69
N ALA A 241 -18.06 0.21 10.32
CA ALA A 241 -19.20 -0.57 9.82
C ALA A 241 -20.51 0.25 9.81
N LEU A 242 -20.74 1.07 10.84
CA LEU A 242 -21.90 1.97 10.90
C LEU A 242 -21.84 3.06 9.83
N MET A 243 -20.66 3.61 9.54
CA MET A 243 -20.47 4.57 8.45
C MET A 243 -20.86 3.95 7.10
N LEU A 244 -20.47 2.70 6.84
CA LEU A 244 -20.87 1.98 5.63
C LEU A 244 -22.39 1.75 5.59
N ALA A 245 -22.97 1.27 6.68
CA ALA A 245 -24.42 1.01 6.77
C ALA A 245 -25.27 2.27 6.56
N ARG A 246 -24.72 3.45 6.83
CA ARG A 246 -25.37 4.76 6.66
C ARG A 246 -25.08 5.42 5.31
N GLY A 247 -24.27 4.80 4.44
CA GLY A 247 -23.85 5.40 3.17
C GLY A 247 -22.87 6.58 3.33
N GLU A 248 -22.25 6.69 4.50
CA GLU A 248 -21.25 7.74 4.78
C GLU A 248 -19.85 7.34 4.27
N ALA A 249 -19.67 6.08 3.89
CA ALA A 249 -18.48 5.57 3.20
C ALA A 249 -18.84 4.41 2.28
N ASP A 250 -18.01 4.19 1.26
CA ASP A 250 -18.23 3.14 0.25
C ASP A 250 -17.53 1.83 0.60
N ALA A 251 -16.42 1.91 1.34
CA ALA A 251 -15.64 0.76 1.76
C ALA A 251 -14.90 1.03 3.08
N MET A 252 -14.43 -0.03 3.73
CA MET A 252 -13.57 0.07 4.90
C MET A 252 -12.41 -0.92 4.85
N ILE A 253 -11.30 -0.53 5.46
CA ILE A 253 -10.12 -1.35 5.70
C ILE A 253 -9.89 -1.40 7.22
N CYS A 254 -9.85 -2.62 7.74
CA CYS A 254 -9.60 -2.91 9.14
C CYS A 254 -8.79 -4.20 9.27
N GLY A 255 -8.10 -4.38 10.39
CA GLY A 255 -7.44 -5.65 10.70
C GLY A 255 -6.00 -5.54 11.16
N MET A 256 -5.43 -4.33 11.20
CA MET A 256 -4.04 -4.13 11.61
C MET A 256 -3.81 -4.52 13.08
N VAL A 257 -4.78 -4.20 13.93
CA VAL A 257 -4.72 -4.49 15.38
C VAL A 257 -5.88 -5.39 15.78
N GLY A 258 -5.62 -6.43 16.56
CA GLY A 258 -6.63 -7.33 17.10
C GLY A 258 -6.82 -8.63 16.29
N ARG A 259 -7.80 -9.44 16.70
CA ARG A 259 -8.06 -10.75 16.08
C ARG A 259 -9.06 -10.62 14.95
N PHE A 260 -8.76 -11.27 13.82
CA PHE A 260 -9.61 -11.32 12.62
C PHE A 260 -11.05 -11.71 12.96
N GLN A 261 -11.25 -12.83 13.66
CA GLN A 261 -12.58 -13.36 13.94
C GLN A 261 -13.49 -12.39 14.71
N LYS A 262 -12.94 -11.71 15.72
CA LYS A 262 -13.70 -10.72 16.51
C LYS A 262 -14.13 -9.51 15.67
N LYS A 263 -13.28 -9.08 14.72
CA LYS A 263 -13.64 -8.00 13.81
C LYS A 263 -14.74 -8.44 12.86
N LEU A 264 -14.63 -9.64 12.30
CA LEU A 264 -15.64 -10.21 11.42
C LEU A 264 -17.00 -10.30 12.11
N GLU A 265 -17.04 -10.72 13.39
CA GLU A 265 -18.26 -10.72 14.20
C GLU A 265 -18.91 -9.32 14.27
N HIS A 266 -18.13 -8.27 14.60
CA HIS A 266 -18.64 -6.89 14.63
C HIS A 266 -19.13 -6.39 13.26
N LEU A 267 -18.48 -6.80 12.18
CA LEU A 267 -18.93 -6.46 10.83
C LEU A 267 -20.28 -7.12 10.54
N LEU A 268 -20.44 -8.41 10.82
CA LEU A 268 -21.69 -9.15 10.60
C LEU A 268 -22.81 -8.73 11.54
N GLU A 269 -22.50 -8.07 12.66
CA GLU A 269 -23.51 -7.47 13.53
C GLU A 269 -24.22 -6.27 12.88
N VAL A 270 -23.52 -5.55 12.00
CA VAL A 270 -23.96 -4.27 11.42
C VAL A 270 -24.27 -4.37 9.93
N LEU A 271 -23.43 -5.06 9.17
CA LEU A 271 -23.51 -5.19 7.73
C LEU A 271 -24.17 -6.53 7.36
N PRO A 272 -25.37 -6.51 6.74
CA PRO A 272 -26.02 -7.74 6.31
C PRO A 272 -25.26 -8.36 5.13
N LEU A 273 -25.41 -9.67 4.98
CA LEU A 273 -24.97 -10.38 3.78
C LEU A 273 -25.95 -10.15 2.63
N ASP A 274 -25.45 -10.30 1.41
CA ASP A 274 -26.27 -10.22 0.21
C ASP A 274 -27.41 -11.26 0.21
N PRO A 275 -28.57 -10.96 -0.43
CA PRO A 275 -29.69 -11.89 -0.50
C PRO A 275 -29.29 -13.27 -1.03
N GLY A 276 -29.56 -14.30 -0.25
CA GLY A 276 -29.25 -15.70 -0.61
C GLY A 276 -27.82 -16.13 -0.32
N ILE A 277 -27.02 -15.29 0.36
CA ILE A 277 -25.70 -15.61 0.90
C ILE A 277 -25.83 -15.90 2.41
N SER A 278 -25.28 -17.03 2.85
CA SER A 278 -25.38 -17.48 4.24
C SER A 278 -24.13 -17.20 5.08
N ALA A 279 -22.98 -16.98 4.44
CA ALA A 279 -21.71 -16.72 5.11
C ALA A 279 -20.76 -15.94 4.19
N PRO A 280 -19.87 -15.10 4.75
CA PRO A 280 -18.76 -14.54 4.00
C PRO A 280 -17.69 -15.61 3.70
N ALA A 281 -16.80 -15.31 2.77
CA ALA A 281 -15.62 -16.13 2.47
C ALA A 281 -14.41 -15.22 2.27
N ALA A 282 -13.25 -15.64 2.76
CA ALA A 282 -11.99 -14.98 2.44
C ALA A 282 -11.47 -15.44 1.08
N MET A 283 -10.79 -14.56 0.34
CA MET A 283 -10.10 -14.94 -0.88
C MET A 283 -8.61 -14.57 -0.76
N SER A 284 -7.74 -15.52 -1.08
CA SER A 284 -6.29 -15.32 -1.12
C SER A 284 -5.80 -15.47 -2.56
N ALA A 285 -5.10 -14.47 -3.07
CA ALA A 285 -4.47 -14.53 -4.38
C ALA A 285 -2.98 -14.88 -4.23
N VAL A 286 -2.53 -15.94 -4.89
CA VAL A 286 -1.14 -16.41 -4.85
C VAL A 286 -0.56 -16.28 -6.25
N ALA A 287 0.44 -15.43 -6.41
CA ALA A 287 1.20 -15.27 -7.64
C ALA A 287 2.47 -16.12 -7.58
N ASN A 288 2.69 -16.96 -8.59
CA ASN A 288 3.91 -17.74 -8.77
C ASN A 288 4.34 -17.75 -10.24
N ASP A 289 5.39 -18.50 -10.56
CA ASP A 289 5.94 -18.60 -11.93
C ASP A 289 4.95 -19.21 -12.94
N LYS A 290 3.88 -19.88 -12.47
CA LYS A 290 2.82 -20.48 -13.29
C LYS A 290 1.63 -19.54 -13.49
N GLY A 291 1.59 -18.40 -12.80
CA GLY A 291 0.51 -17.41 -12.90
C GLY A 291 -0.12 -17.05 -11.56
N LEU A 292 -1.34 -16.51 -11.62
CA LEU A 292 -2.11 -16.07 -10.46
C LEU A 292 -3.23 -17.06 -10.15
N THR A 293 -3.18 -17.66 -8.96
CA THR A 293 -4.20 -18.60 -8.47
C THR A 293 -4.97 -17.98 -7.32
N PHE A 294 -6.30 -18.08 -7.35
CA PHE A 294 -7.17 -17.62 -6.28
C PHE A 294 -7.67 -18.80 -5.46
N PHE A 295 -7.47 -18.73 -4.14
CA PHE A 295 -7.99 -19.68 -3.17
C PHE A 295 -9.17 -19.03 -2.45
N LEU A 296 -10.28 -19.75 -2.36
CA LEU A 296 -11.48 -19.30 -1.66
C LEU A 296 -11.59 -19.99 -0.31
N ASP A 297 -12.10 -19.22 0.63
CA ASP A 297 -12.40 -19.57 2.01
C ASP A 297 -11.21 -20.10 2.82
N THR A 298 -10.11 -19.36 2.76
CA THR A 298 -8.88 -19.73 3.45
C THR A 298 -8.94 -19.47 4.96
N HIS A 299 -9.81 -18.57 5.42
CA HIS A 299 -9.72 -17.97 6.78
C HIS A 299 -11.07 -17.77 7.50
N VAL A 300 -12.22 -18.10 6.89
CA VAL A 300 -13.54 -17.79 7.47
C VAL A 300 -14.30 -19.04 7.88
N GLN A 301 -14.51 -20.01 6.98
CA GLN A 301 -15.23 -21.23 7.31
C GLN A 301 -14.26 -22.39 7.56
N GLU A 302 -14.23 -22.88 8.80
CA GLU A 302 -13.41 -24.05 9.17
C GLU A 302 -13.90 -25.34 8.50
N THR A 303 -15.20 -25.45 8.19
CA THR A 303 -15.78 -26.60 7.48
C THR A 303 -16.91 -26.13 6.57
N PRO A 304 -16.65 -25.90 5.27
CA PRO A 304 -17.70 -25.54 4.33
C PRO A 304 -18.66 -26.73 4.13
N ALA A 305 -19.96 -26.53 4.38
CA ALA A 305 -20.95 -27.58 4.13
C ALA A 305 -21.16 -27.77 2.60
N PRO A 306 -21.49 -28.98 2.10
CA PRO A 306 -21.55 -29.27 0.67
C PRO A 306 -22.60 -28.45 -0.11
N SER A 307 -23.65 -27.95 0.55
CA SER A 307 -24.64 -27.02 -0.04
C SER A 307 -24.19 -25.55 -0.03
N ARG A 308 -23.04 -25.24 0.56
CA ARG A 308 -22.48 -23.90 0.80
C ARG A 308 -21.30 -23.55 -0.10
N SER A 309 -21.15 -24.23 -1.24
CA SER A 309 -20.22 -23.75 -2.27
C SER A 309 -20.48 -22.26 -2.50
N PRO A 310 -19.43 -21.40 -2.55
CA PRO A 310 -19.63 -19.99 -2.79
C PRO A 310 -20.35 -19.89 -4.13
N LYS A 311 -21.63 -19.50 -4.11
CA LYS A 311 -22.34 -19.13 -5.32
C LYS A 311 -21.45 -18.10 -6.00
N ARG A 312 -21.03 -18.43 -7.21
CA ARG A 312 -20.10 -17.74 -8.13
C ARG A 312 -19.83 -16.26 -7.79
N PRO A 313 -18.60 -15.75 -8.00
CA PRO A 313 -18.31 -14.33 -7.84
C PRO A 313 -19.38 -13.51 -8.58
N CYS A 314 -19.98 -12.57 -7.84
CA CYS A 314 -21.10 -11.77 -8.28
C CYS A 314 -20.83 -11.20 -9.69
N ARG A 315 -21.51 -11.73 -10.71
CA ARG A 315 -21.53 -11.17 -12.08
C ARG A 315 -22.54 -10.02 -12.15
N ARG A 316 -22.51 -9.09 -11.21
CA ARG A 316 -23.18 -7.80 -11.38
C ARG A 316 -22.12 -6.73 -11.56
N PRO A 317 -22.13 -5.99 -12.69
CA PRO A 317 -21.46 -4.70 -12.70
C PRO A 317 -22.20 -3.85 -11.66
N CYS A 318 -21.52 -3.47 -10.58
CA CYS A 318 -21.95 -2.31 -9.83
C CYS A 318 -21.91 -1.15 -10.84
N ALA A 319 -23.10 -0.70 -11.22
CA ALA A 319 -23.33 0.53 -11.95
C ALA A 319 -23.18 1.72 -11.00
#